data_AF-A0A1R4ILR9-F1
#
_entry.id   AF-A0A1R4ILR9-F1
#
_cell.length_a   1.000
_cell.length_b   1.000
_cell.length_c   1.000
_cell.angle_alpha   90.00
_cell.angle_beta   90.00
_cell.angle_gamma   90.00
#
_symmetry.space_group_name_H-M   'P 1'
#
loop_
_entity.id
_entity.type
_entity.pdbx_description
1 polymer ?
#
loop_
_entity_poly.entity_id
_entity_poly.type
_entity_poly.pdbx_seq_one_letter_code
_entity_poly.pdbx_strand_id
1 'polypeptide(L)'
;MRQARADERELGTGLWRRDHDRFVRALDRCWQVLQEAEARSELDADELNGVVHAANVLSDALPEVRALCVRMQAACPATEDHRIPPAAAETHRELSRAAHELAATAQAVAMFRLRQTGSDSVGRHAERTLDHVRRAQEAAPA
;
A
#
# COMPACT_ATOMS: atom_id res chain seq x y z
N MET A 1 13.34 -3.24 14.07
CA MET A 1 13.11 -4.39 14.98
C MET A 1 11.88 -4.24 15.89
N ARG A 2 11.61 -3.07 16.50
CA ARG A 2 10.41 -2.90 17.35
C ARG A 2 9.09 -3.08 16.60
N GLN A 3 8.97 -2.46 15.43
CA GLN A 3 7.76 -2.53 14.61
C GLN A 3 7.45 -3.95 14.13
N ALA A 4 8.43 -4.65 13.55
CA ALA A 4 8.26 -6.04 13.11
C ALA A 4 7.80 -6.99 14.22
N ARG A 5 8.30 -6.81 15.46
CA ARG A 5 7.85 -7.59 16.63
C ARG A 5 6.44 -7.21 17.08
N ALA A 6 6.09 -5.92 17.02
CA ALA A 6 4.74 -5.45 17.30
C ALA A 6 3.73 -6.00 16.27
N ASP A 7 4.11 -6.00 14.99
CA ASP A 7 3.29 -6.54 13.90
C ASP A 7 3.11 -8.05 14.03
N GLU A 8 4.16 -8.79 14.38
CA GLU A 8 4.05 -10.23 14.64
C GLU A 8 3.12 -10.52 15.83
N ARG A 9 3.18 -9.72 16.89
CA ARG A 9 2.30 -9.86 18.05
C ARG A 9 0.84 -9.49 17.75
N GLU A 10 0.60 -8.44 16.98
CA GLU A 10 -0.74 -7.85 16.79
C GLU A 10 -1.47 -8.38 15.55
N LEU A 11 -0.74 -8.76 14.49
CA LEU A 11 -1.30 -9.30 13.25
C LEU A 11 -1.11 -10.82 13.13
N GLY A 12 -0.25 -11.42 13.96
CA GLY A 12 0.14 -12.82 13.81
C GLY A 12 0.84 -13.09 12.47
N THR A 13 0.56 -14.25 11.89
CA THR A 13 1.14 -14.74 10.63
C THR A 13 0.09 -15.00 9.53
N GLY A 14 -1.17 -14.67 9.79
CA GLY A 14 -2.32 -15.00 8.94
C GLY A 14 -2.65 -13.97 7.85
N LEU A 15 -3.91 -13.97 7.41
CA LEU A 15 -4.43 -13.16 6.29
C LEU A 15 -4.08 -11.66 6.42
N TRP A 16 -4.41 -11.05 7.56
CA TRP A 16 -4.24 -9.61 7.78
C TRP A 16 -2.78 -9.19 7.85
N ARG A 17 -1.91 -10.07 8.35
CA ARG A 17 -0.45 -9.86 8.27
C ARG A 17 0.01 -9.81 6.82
N ARG A 18 -0.49 -10.70 5.97
CA ARG A 18 -0.12 -10.74 4.55
C ARG A 18 -0.61 -9.51 3.78
N ASP A 19 -1.83 -9.04 4.06
CA ASP A 19 -2.36 -7.83 3.43
C ASP A 19 -1.53 -6.61 3.80
N HIS A 20 -1.22 -6.45 5.09
CA HIS A 20 -0.30 -5.41 5.57
C HIS A 20 1.08 -5.50 4.91
N ASP A 21 1.70 -6.68 4.92
CA ASP A 21 3.04 -6.87 4.34
C ASP A 21 3.06 -6.61 2.83
N ARG A 22 1.98 -6.92 2.09
CA ARG A 22 1.85 -6.60 0.67
C ARG A 22 1.84 -5.09 0.43
N PHE A 23 1.08 -4.36 1.23
CA PHE A 23 1.03 -2.89 1.15
C PHE A 23 2.41 -2.28 1.45
N VAL A 24 3.05 -2.72 2.54
CA VAL A 24 4.42 -2.27 2.91
C VAL A 24 5.41 -2.53 1.78
N ARG A 25 5.45 -3.74 1.22
CA ARG A 25 6.38 -4.07 0.12
C ARG A 25 6.15 -3.24 -1.12
N ALA A 26 4.88 -2.95 -1.45
CA ALA A 26 4.55 -2.11 -2.60
C ALA A 26 4.98 -0.65 -2.36
N LEU A 27 4.80 -0.13 -1.14
CA LEU A 27 5.27 1.20 -0.75
C LEU A 27 6.80 1.30 -0.78
N ASP A 28 7.49 0.32 -0.20
CA ASP A 28 8.95 0.22 -0.22
C ASP A 28 9.48 0.21 -1.66
N ARG A 29 8.80 -0.52 -2.56
CA ARG A 29 9.16 -0.55 -3.97
C ARG A 29 8.96 0.82 -4.63
N CYS A 30 7.89 1.54 -4.30
CA CYS A 30 7.67 2.90 -4.81
C CYS A 30 8.82 3.83 -4.42
N TRP A 31 9.20 3.84 -3.13
CA TRP A 31 10.34 4.62 -2.63
C TRP A 31 11.66 4.20 -3.27
N GLN A 32 11.90 2.89 -3.42
CA GLN A 32 13.12 2.41 -4.07
C GLN A 32 13.26 2.98 -5.50
N VAL A 33 12.20 2.91 -6.31
CA VAL A 33 12.22 3.43 -7.68
C VAL A 33 12.45 4.95 -7.70
N LEU A 34 11.86 5.67 -6.74
CA LEU A 34 12.05 7.10 -6.57
C LEU A 34 13.51 7.45 -6.23
N GLN A 35 14.09 6.78 -5.22
CA GLN A 35 15.49 6.98 -4.84
C GLN A 35 16.45 6.64 -5.98
N GLU A 36 16.15 5.61 -6.78
CA GLU A 36 16.94 5.28 -7.98
C GLU A 36 16.87 6.41 -9.03
N ALA A 37 15.70 7.02 -9.23
CA ALA A 37 15.52 8.13 -10.17
C ALA A 37 16.25 9.40 -9.71
N GLU A 38 16.18 9.72 -8.40
CA GLU A 38 16.91 10.82 -7.78
C GLU A 38 18.43 10.63 -7.92
N ALA A 39 18.94 9.46 -7.54
CA ALA A 39 20.38 9.16 -7.57
C ALA A 39 20.97 9.21 -9.00
N ARG A 40 20.16 8.96 -10.02
CA ARG A 40 20.55 8.98 -11.43
C ARG A 40 20.21 10.31 -12.13
N SER A 41 19.61 11.26 -11.40
CA SER A 41 19.14 12.55 -11.94
C SER A 41 18.25 12.39 -13.19
N GLU A 42 17.36 11.40 -13.16
CA GLU A 42 16.49 11.05 -14.31
C GLU A 42 15.26 11.96 -14.43
N LEU A 43 14.90 12.64 -13.34
CA LEU A 43 13.78 13.59 -13.23
C LEU A 43 14.32 14.97 -12.86
N ASP A 44 13.69 16.03 -13.35
CA ASP A 44 13.96 17.37 -12.85
C ASP A 44 13.35 17.60 -11.46
N ALA A 45 13.59 18.77 -10.86
CA ALA A 45 13.14 19.07 -9.50
C ALA A 45 11.62 19.09 -9.35
N ASP A 46 10.88 19.60 -10.35
CA ASP A 46 9.42 19.70 -10.28
C ASP A 46 8.78 18.33 -10.48
N GLU A 47 9.31 17.54 -11.42
CA GLU A 47 8.91 16.16 -11.65
C GLU A 47 9.14 15.29 -10.42
N LEU A 48 10.33 15.39 -9.81
CA LEU A 48 10.67 14.65 -8.61
C LEU A 48 9.75 15.05 -7.45
N ASN A 49 9.51 16.35 -7.23
CA ASN A 49 8.61 16.84 -6.19
C ASN A 49 7.20 16.27 -6.34
N GLY A 50 6.66 16.21 -7.58
CA GLY A 50 5.35 15.62 -7.84
C GLY A 50 5.27 14.14 -7.45
N VAL A 51 6.30 13.35 -7.78
CA VAL A 51 6.35 11.92 -7.41
C VAL A 51 6.56 11.72 -5.90
N VAL A 52 7.45 12.52 -5.28
CA VAL A 52 7.68 12.52 -3.83
C VAL A 52 6.39 12.84 -3.08
N HIS A 53 5.61 13.81 -3.58
CA HIS A 53 4.32 14.13 -2.98
C HIS A 53 3.37 12.93 -3.01
N ALA A 54 3.23 12.25 -4.15
CA ALA A 54 2.40 11.04 -4.25
C ALA A 54 2.88 9.94 -3.28
N ALA A 55 4.18 9.69 -3.18
CA ALA A 55 4.75 8.69 -2.27
C ALA A 55 4.55 9.05 -0.79
N ASN A 56 4.60 10.32 -0.43
CA ASN A 56 4.31 10.81 0.93
C ASN A 56 2.85 10.54 1.31
N VAL A 57 1.90 10.92 0.45
CA VAL A 57 0.47 10.68 0.72
C VAL A 57 0.18 9.18 0.89
N LEU A 58 0.83 8.32 0.10
CA LEU A 58 0.71 6.87 0.24
C LEU A 58 1.37 6.33 1.52
N SER A 59 2.42 6.99 2.00
CA SER A 59 3.08 6.66 3.26
C SER A 59 2.21 7.01 4.46
N ASP A 60 1.46 8.11 4.38
CA ASP A 60 0.50 8.51 5.41
C ASP A 60 -0.67 7.52 5.56
N ALA A 61 -0.99 6.76 4.51
CA ALA A 61 -2.01 5.70 4.55
C ALA A 61 -1.54 4.41 5.23
N LEU A 62 -0.22 4.16 5.35
CA LEU A 62 0.31 2.91 5.92
C LEU A 62 -0.14 2.69 7.39
N PRO A 63 -0.06 3.69 8.30
CA PRO A 63 -0.60 3.56 9.64
C PRO A 63 -2.08 3.18 9.68
N GLU A 64 -2.88 3.71 8.75
CA GLU A 64 -4.32 3.40 8.66
C GLU A 64 -4.57 1.97 8.21
N VAL A 65 -3.86 1.51 7.17
CA VAL A 65 -3.91 0.13 6.70
C VAL A 65 -3.51 -0.84 7.81
N ARG A 66 -2.45 -0.50 8.57
CA ARG A 66 -2.02 -1.29 9.73
C ARG A 66 -3.11 -1.36 10.79
N ALA A 67 -3.67 -0.22 11.19
CA ALA A 67 -4.72 -0.16 12.21
C ALA A 67 -5.95 -0.97 11.80
N LEU A 68 -6.34 -0.89 10.53
CA LEU A 68 -7.40 -1.72 9.96
C LEU A 68 -7.07 -3.21 10.06
N CYS A 69 -5.87 -3.63 9.63
CA CYS A 69 -5.47 -5.04 9.70
C CYS A 69 -5.46 -5.58 11.14
N VAL A 70 -5.03 -4.77 12.13
CA VAL A 70 -5.09 -5.14 13.55
C VAL A 70 -6.53 -5.30 14.03
N ARG A 71 -7.41 -4.36 13.68
CA ARG A 71 -8.84 -4.44 14.02
C ARG A 71 -9.50 -5.67 13.40
N MET A 72 -9.18 -5.96 12.15
CA MET A 72 -9.69 -7.13 11.44
C MET A 72 -9.15 -8.44 12.02
N GLN A 73 -7.89 -8.48 12.46
CA GLN A 73 -7.35 -9.66 13.17
C GLN A 73 -8.06 -9.91 14.50
N ALA A 74 -8.52 -8.87 15.20
CA ALA A 74 -9.30 -9.02 16.42
C ALA A 74 -10.75 -9.48 16.14
N ALA A 75 -11.40 -8.90 15.13
CA ALA A 75 -12.80 -9.19 14.80
C ALA A 75 -12.98 -10.51 14.04
N CYS A 76 -12.04 -10.85 13.16
CA CYS A 76 -12.04 -12.01 12.30
C CYS A 76 -10.64 -12.63 12.28
N PRO A 77 -10.23 -13.32 13.37
CA PRO A 77 -8.90 -13.91 13.46
C PRO A 77 -8.67 -14.87 12.30
N ALA A 78 -7.63 -14.61 11.51
CA ALA A 78 -7.27 -15.51 10.44
C ALA A 78 -6.61 -16.77 11.03
N THR A 79 -7.21 -17.93 10.83
CA THR A 79 -6.59 -19.22 11.12
C THR A 79 -5.53 -19.55 10.05
N GLU A 80 -4.62 -20.49 10.36
CA GLU A 80 -3.51 -20.90 9.47
C GLU A 80 -3.98 -21.40 8.08
N ASP A 81 -5.27 -21.69 7.92
CA ASP A 81 -5.88 -22.11 6.65
C ASP A 81 -6.01 -20.99 5.61
N HIS A 82 -5.71 -19.73 5.97
CA HIS A 82 -5.80 -18.56 5.08
C HIS A 82 -7.17 -18.36 4.41
N ARG A 83 -8.23 -18.97 4.95
CA ARG A 83 -9.58 -18.79 4.42
C ARG A 83 -10.07 -17.39 4.76
N ILE A 84 -10.60 -16.71 3.75
CA ILE A 84 -11.20 -15.39 3.89
C ILE A 84 -12.61 -15.58 4.46
N PRO A 85 -12.92 -15.09 5.68
CA PRO A 85 -14.27 -15.16 6.23
C PRO A 85 -15.24 -14.36 5.36
N PRO A 86 -16.48 -14.83 5.10
CA PRO A 86 -17.45 -14.10 4.27
C PRO A 86 -17.70 -12.66 4.76
N ALA A 87 -17.75 -12.46 6.08
CA ALA A 87 -17.95 -11.14 6.70
C ALA A 87 -16.76 -10.18 6.48
N ALA A 88 -15.59 -10.69 6.13
CA ALA A 88 -14.37 -9.92 5.94
C ALA A 88 -13.90 -9.89 4.47
N ALA A 89 -14.68 -10.49 3.57
CA ALA A 89 -14.30 -10.70 2.18
C ALA A 89 -14.13 -9.41 1.40
N GLU A 90 -15.00 -8.42 1.64
CA GLU A 90 -14.91 -7.13 0.95
C GLU A 90 -13.73 -6.30 1.46
N THR A 91 -13.51 -6.23 2.78
CA THR A 91 -12.33 -5.57 3.36
C THR A 91 -11.02 -6.17 2.81
N HIS A 92 -10.89 -7.50 2.81
CA HIS A 92 -9.71 -8.17 2.26
C HIS A 92 -9.53 -7.87 0.76
N ARG A 93 -10.63 -7.89 -0.01
CA ARG A 93 -10.61 -7.60 -1.45
C ARG A 93 -10.13 -6.17 -1.71
N GLU A 94 -10.64 -5.19 -0.99
CA GLU A 94 -10.25 -3.80 -1.15
C GLU A 94 -8.81 -3.55 -0.68
N LEU A 95 -8.35 -4.18 0.41
CA LEU A 95 -6.93 -4.15 0.80
C LEU A 95 -6.01 -4.76 -0.26
N SER A 96 -6.41 -5.88 -0.85
CA SER A 96 -5.66 -6.50 -1.94
C SER A 96 -5.60 -5.61 -3.18
N ARG A 97 -6.70 -4.91 -3.51
CA ARG A 97 -6.74 -3.93 -4.61
C ARG A 97 -5.88 -2.71 -4.31
N ALA A 98 -5.90 -2.20 -3.08
CA ALA A 98 -5.02 -1.11 -2.65
C ALA A 98 -3.54 -1.47 -2.84
N ALA A 99 -3.11 -2.64 -2.35
CA ALA A 99 -1.73 -3.08 -2.53
C ALA A 99 -1.35 -3.29 -4.01
N HIS A 100 -2.30 -3.75 -4.85
CA HIS A 100 -2.08 -3.89 -6.29
C HIS A 100 -1.94 -2.53 -7.00
N GLU A 101 -2.83 -1.58 -6.73
CA GLU A 101 -2.74 -0.22 -7.29
C GLU A 101 -1.49 0.52 -6.78
N LEU A 102 -1.04 0.24 -5.56
CA LEU A 102 0.23 0.78 -5.06
C LEU A 102 1.43 0.22 -5.82
N ALA A 103 1.41 -1.07 -6.14
CA ALA A 103 2.43 -1.66 -7.02
C ALA A 103 2.37 -1.06 -8.44
N ALA A 104 1.17 -0.77 -8.95
CA ALA A 104 0.99 -0.06 -10.22
C ALA A 104 1.50 1.38 -10.15
N THR A 105 1.39 2.04 -8.99
CA THR A 105 2.01 3.36 -8.75
C THR A 105 3.53 3.26 -8.88
N ALA A 106 4.16 2.29 -8.23
CA ALA A 106 5.61 2.08 -8.36
C ALA A 106 6.04 1.79 -9.81
N GLN A 107 5.24 1.03 -10.57
CA GLN A 107 5.46 0.82 -11.99
C GLN A 107 5.31 2.12 -12.79
N ALA A 108 4.29 2.94 -12.51
CA ALA A 108 4.09 4.22 -13.18
C ALA A 108 5.27 5.17 -12.95
N VAL A 109 5.86 5.19 -11.74
CA VAL A 109 7.10 5.94 -11.48
C VAL A 109 8.24 5.43 -12.36
N ALA A 110 8.40 4.10 -12.46
CA ALA A 110 9.43 3.48 -13.29
C ALA A 110 9.24 3.80 -14.80
N MET A 111 8.00 3.88 -15.27
CA MET A 111 7.69 4.27 -16.66
C MET A 111 7.90 5.76 -16.89
N PHE A 112 7.55 6.60 -15.91
CA PHE A 112 7.71 8.05 -15.97
C PHE A 112 9.19 8.44 -16.08
N ARG A 113 10.08 7.86 -15.26
CA ARG A 113 11.53 8.09 -15.36
C ARG A 113 12.13 7.66 -16.70
N LEU A 114 11.53 6.66 -17.35
CA LEU A 114 11.88 6.22 -18.71
C LEU A 114 11.22 7.03 -19.82
N ARG A 115 10.49 8.11 -19.48
CA ARG A 115 9.77 9.00 -20.40
C ARG A 115 8.70 8.29 -21.24
N GLN A 116 8.15 7.17 -20.72
CA GLN A 116 7.10 6.37 -21.39
C GLN A 116 5.68 6.79 -21.00
N THR A 117 5.53 7.47 -19.87
CA THR A 117 4.26 8.00 -19.34
C THR A 117 4.49 9.40 -18.77
N GLY A 118 3.41 10.12 -18.41
CA GLY A 118 3.50 11.37 -17.65
C GLY A 118 3.30 11.18 -16.14
N SER A 119 3.62 12.22 -15.36
CA SER A 119 3.44 12.25 -13.91
C SER A 119 1.98 12.05 -13.47
N ASP A 120 1.01 12.47 -14.28
CA ASP A 120 -0.42 12.24 -14.04
C ASP A 120 -0.76 10.75 -13.86
N SER A 121 0.01 9.86 -14.50
CA SER A 121 -0.20 8.41 -14.33
C SER A 121 0.14 7.95 -12.91
N VAL A 122 1.19 8.53 -12.31
CA VAL A 122 1.58 8.25 -10.92
C VAL A 122 0.49 8.72 -9.97
N GLY A 123 0.01 9.96 -10.15
CA GLY A 123 -1.06 10.55 -9.35
C GLY A 123 -2.35 9.72 -9.38
N ARG A 124 -2.81 9.30 -10.57
CA ARG A 124 -4.03 8.48 -10.69
C ARG A 124 -3.95 7.14 -9.97
N HIS A 125 -2.80 6.45 -10.02
CA HIS A 125 -2.65 5.19 -9.29
C HIS A 125 -2.55 5.41 -7.77
N ALA A 126 -1.93 6.51 -7.33
CA ALA A 126 -1.92 6.90 -5.93
C ALA A 126 -3.34 7.18 -5.42
N GLU A 127 -4.14 7.96 -6.14
CA GLU A 127 -5.55 8.23 -5.82
C GLU A 127 -6.38 6.96 -5.73
N ARG A 128 -6.26 6.06 -6.72
CA ARG A 128 -6.96 4.76 -6.71
C ARG A 128 -6.55 3.88 -5.53
N THR A 129 -5.29 3.91 -5.15
CA THR A 129 -4.80 3.21 -3.95
C THR A 129 -5.53 3.70 -2.70
N LEU A 130 -5.59 5.02 -2.50
CA LEU A 130 -6.26 5.63 -1.36
C LEU A 130 -7.78 5.36 -1.36
N ASP A 131 -8.41 5.37 -2.53
CA ASP A 131 -9.81 5.00 -2.68
C ASP A 131 -10.10 3.56 -2.24
N HIS A 132 -9.21 2.61 -2.57
CA HIS A 132 -9.33 1.24 -2.09
C HIS A 132 -9.07 1.12 -0.59
N VAL A 133 -8.12 1.87 -0.03
CA VAL A 133 -7.91 1.92 1.44
C VAL A 133 -9.18 2.41 2.14
N ARG A 134 -9.77 3.51 1.66
CA ARG A 134 -11.01 4.06 2.21
C ARG A 134 -12.18 3.07 2.10
N ARG A 135 -12.37 2.42 0.94
CA ARG A 135 -13.41 1.39 0.77
C ARG A 135 -13.20 0.19 1.69
N ALA A 136 -11.95 -0.20 1.93
CA ALA A 136 -11.65 -1.26 2.89
C ALA A 136 -12.05 -0.87 4.32
N GLN A 137 -11.82 0.38 4.71
CA GLN A 137 -12.25 0.91 6.01
C GLN A 137 -13.78 0.96 6.13
N GLU A 138 -14.48 1.41 5.09
CA GLU A 138 -15.95 1.46 5.01
C GLU A 138 -16.58 0.06 5.06
N ALA A 139 -15.93 -0.94 4.45
CA ALA A 139 -16.39 -2.34 4.44
C ALA A 139 -16.08 -3.10 5.73
N ALA A 140 -15.20 -2.57 6.59
CA ALA A 140 -14.80 -3.23 7.82
C ALA A 140 -15.99 -3.28 8.81
N PRO A 141 -16.23 -4.43 9.47
CA PRO A 141 -17.22 -4.49 10.55
C PRO A 141 -16.88 -3.47 11.65
N ALA A 142 -17.92 -2.87 12.21
CA ALA A 142 -17.85 -1.88 13.29
C ALA A 142 -17.28 -2.47 14.58
#